data_AF-A0A195CK92-F1
#
_entry.id   AF-A0A195CK92-F1
#
_cell.length_a   1.000
_cell.length_b   1.000
_cell.length_c   1.000
_cell.angle_alpha   90.00
_cell.angle_beta   90.00
_cell.angle_gamma   90.00
#
_symmetry.space_group_name_H-M   'P 1'
#
loop_
_entity.id
_entity.type
_entity.pdbx_description
1 polymer ?
#
loop_
_entity_poly.entity_id
_entity_poly.type
_entity_poly.pdbx_seq_one_letter_code
_entity_poly.pdbx_strand_id
1 'polypeptide(L)'
;MKEPSEENNDSLLTNEDNPVVFLDVAIGPEKVGRVIIELFKNVVPRTAENFRVLCTGERGAGLKASKLHYKGAVFHKVISQFMIQSGDIVNFDGTSGESIYGPYFDDENFTLKHDSNGLLSMVNEGKPNTNSSQFIITVQAAMHLNNTNVVFGRIVKGKGVVFEICNVPTEKDIPIDKISIVDCGELKKGESWGLEENDGSEDVYTPWPEDWDYSQHVNKLTHKFMEDVIKKIKDSGNGYFVKQNYVDANRKYRKALRYYTWMSKQKNMSDTFYASLVDLKLTLLLNLAAVRLKQKDYRKVIDLCNEVLVTDNMNSKALFRRGQAYTSLNEYKLGLKDLFQVFHLCPDKAILQEIKKVKKMENFYLELEKTTYQRMFH
;
A
#
# COMPACT_ATOMS: atom_id res chain seq x y z
N MET A 1 -24.84 -5.70 42.37
CA MET A 1 -23.52 -5.51 41.74
C MET A 1 -23.74 -4.59 40.56
N LYS A 2 -23.23 -3.36 40.61
CA LYS A 2 -23.32 -2.42 39.49
C LYS A 2 -22.27 -2.84 38.47
N GLU A 3 -22.68 -3.04 37.22
CA GLU A 3 -21.78 -3.15 36.08
C GLU A 3 -20.92 -1.88 35.99
N PRO A 4 -19.62 -1.99 35.68
CA PRO A 4 -18.81 -0.82 35.44
C PRO A 4 -19.27 -0.19 34.12
N SER A 5 -19.66 1.08 34.21
CA SER A 5 -19.95 1.95 33.07
C SER A 5 -18.76 1.95 32.10
N GLU A 6 -19.02 1.58 30.86
CA GLU A 6 -18.13 1.86 29.72
C GLU A 6 -17.99 3.39 29.60
N GLU A 7 -16.91 3.93 30.16
CA GLU A 7 -16.45 5.27 29.79
C GLU A 7 -15.97 5.21 28.34
N ASN A 8 -16.81 5.68 27.42
CA ASN A 8 -16.42 6.03 26.05
C ASN A 8 -15.30 7.06 26.10
N ASN A 9 -14.05 6.59 26.12
CA ASN A 9 -12.89 7.44 25.94
C ASN A 9 -12.65 7.59 24.42
N ASP A 10 -13.44 8.48 23.80
CA ASP A 10 -13.48 8.73 22.35
C ASP A 10 -12.20 9.40 21.78
N SER A 11 -11.13 9.55 22.58
CA SER A 11 -9.88 10.10 22.09
C SER A 11 -9.07 9.05 21.32
N LEU A 12 -8.73 9.38 20.07
CA LEU A 12 -7.82 8.58 19.25
C LEU A 12 -6.39 8.58 19.79
N LEU A 13 -6.01 9.51 20.67
CA LEU A 13 -4.68 9.66 21.25
C LEU A 13 -4.63 9.08 22.67
N THR A 14 -3.48 8.53 23.08
CA THR A 14 -3.30 8.06 24.47
C THR A 14 -3.05 9.23 25.43
N ASN A 15 -2.55 10.34 24.92
CA ASN A 15 -2.42 11.60 25.65
C ASN A 15 -2.59 12.78 24.69
N GLU A 16 -3.44 13.73 25.04
CA GLU A 16 -3.77 14.91 24.23
C GLU A 16 -2.62 15.92 24.07
N ASP A 17 -1.59 15.84 24.93
CA ASP A 17 -0.40 16.70 24.89
C ASP A 17 0.78 16.03 24.14
N ASN A 18 0.60 14.78 23.68
CA ASN A 18 1.61 14.10 22.88
C ASN A 18 1.69 14.72 21.48
N PRO A 19 2.90 14.97 20.95
CA PRO A 19 3.07 15.40 19.57
C PRO A 19 2.55 14.35 18.60
N VAL A 20 1.96 14.82 17.50
CA VAL A 20 1.53 13.97 16.40
C VAL A 20 2.30 14.35 15.14
N VAL A 21 2.88 13.36 14.48
CA VAL A 21 3.66 13.53 13.26
C VAL A 21 3.08 12.69 12.13
N PHE A 22 3.48 13.00 10.91
CA PHE A 22 3.09 12.23 9.73
C PHE A 22 4.29 11.83 8.87
N LEU A 23 4.14 10.70 8.18
CA LEU A 23 5.02 10.24 7.11
C LEU A 23 4.19 10.00 5.85
N ASP A 24 4.47 10.71 4.77
CA ASP A 24 3.93 10.43 3.44
C ASP A 24 4.85 9.46 2.72
N VAL A 25 4.30 8.31 2.30
CA VAL A 25 5.08 7.20 1.75
C VAL A 25 4.76 7.00 0.27
N ALA A 26 5.80 6.69 -0.51
CA ALA A 26 5.68 6.20 -1.88
C ALA A 26 6.42 4.87 -2.06
N ILE A 27 5.86 4.00 -2.91
CA ILE A 27 6.47 2.76 -3.39
C ILE A 27 6.73 2.93 -4.89
N GLY A 28 8.00 3.01 -5.27
CA GLY A 28 8.40 3.43 -6.61
C GLY A 28 7.75 4.78 -6.98
N PRO A 29 7.00 4.87 -8.08
CA PRO A 29 6.31 6.09 -8.48
C PRO A 29 4.94 6.31 -7.81
N GLU A 30 4.40 5.31 -7.10
CA GLU A 30 3.05 5.36 -6.52
C GLU A 30 3.10 5.98 -5.12
N LYS A 31 2.41 7.13 -4.92
CA LYS A 31 2.17 7.68 -3.58
C LYS A 31 1.11 6.83 -2.87
N VAL A 32 1.54 5.95 -1.97
CA VAL A 32 0.68 4.95 -1.34
C VAL A 32 -0.17 5.50 -0.20
N GLY A 33 0.30 6.56 0.46
CA GLY A 33 -0.50 7.29 1.45
C GLY A 33 0.30 7.81 2.62
N ARG A 34 -0.42 8.34 3.60
CA ARG A 34 0.10 8.97 4.81
C ARG A 34 -0.07 8.05 6.03
N VAL A 35 0.94 8.04 6.89
CA VAL A 35 0.91 7.38 8.21
C VAL A 35 0.92 8.47 9.28
N ILE A 36 -0.05 8.45 10.19
CA ILE A 36 -0.14 9.38 11.33
C ILE A 36 0.34 8.68 12.59
N ILE A 37 1.21 9.33 13.35
CA ILE A 37 1.94 8.74 14.47
C ILE A 37 1.82 9.64 15.69
N GLU A 38 1.33 9.08 16.79
CA GLU A 38 1.44 9.68 18.13
C GLU A 38 2.81 9.34 18.70
N LEU A 39 3.54 10.34 19.22
CA LEU A 39 4.81 10.18 19.91
C LEU A 39 4.61 10.28 21.42
N PHE A 40 5.07 9.29 22.17
CA PHE A 40 4.86 9.17 23.62
C PHE A 40 5.78 10.10 24.42
N LYS A 41 5.71 11.40 24.16
CA LYS A 41 6.51 12.45 24.84
C LYS A 41 6.30 12.42 26.36
N ASN A 42 5.11 12.04 26.81
CA ASN A 42 4.81 11.87 28.22
C ASN A 42 5.58 10.71 28.91
N VAL A 43 6.14 9.76 28.15
CA VAL A 43 6.88 8.60 28.66
C VAL A 43 8.36 8.64 28.30
N VAL A 44 8.68 9.03 27.06
CA VAL A 44 10.03 9.09 26.50
C VAL A 44 10.27 10.43 25.79
N PRO A 45 10.30 11.57 26.53
CA PRO A 45 10.38 12.90 25.95
C PRO A 45 11.61 13.13 25.06
N ARG A 46 12.79 12.60 25.40
CA ARG A 46 14.00 12.79 24.58
C ARG A 46 13.89 12.04 23.25
N THR A 47 13.37 10.81 23.29
CA THR A 47 13.19 9.95 22.11
C THR A 47 12.10 10.50 21.20
N ALA A 48 10.97 10.91 21.77
CA ALA A 48 9.88 11.57 21.04
C ALA A 48 10.35 12.86 20.36
N GLU A 49 11.10 13.71 21.07
CA GLU A 49 11.62 14.96 20.50
C GLU A 49 12.62 14.72 19.37
N ASN A 50 13.47 13.70 19.49
CA ASN A 50 14.37 13.30 18.39
C ASN A 50 13.58 12.96 17.13
N PHE A 51 12.58 12.11 17.24
CA PHE A 51 11.77 11.71 16.08
C PHE A 51 10.97 12.90 15.52
N ARG A 52 10.36 13.73 16.37
CA ARG A 52 9.61 14.93 15.96
C ARG A 52 10.46 15.89 15.14
N VAL A 53 11.65 16.23 15.65
CA VAL A 53 12.58 17.13 14.95
C VAL A 53 13.08 16.52 13.64
N LEU A 54 13.31 15.20 13.59
CA LEU A 54 13.65 14.52 12.34
C LEU A 54 12.47 14.48 11.36
N CYS A 55 11.22 14.54 11.81
CA CYS A 55 10.07 14.75 10.92
C CYS A 55 9.99 16.18 10.38
N THR A 56 10.28 17.21 11.18
CA THR A 56 10.18 18.62 10.74
C THR A 56 11.42 19.11 9.98
N GLY A 57 12.58 18.53 10.27
CA GLY A 57 13.87 18.95 9.73
C GLY A 57 14.34 20.32 10.24
N GLU A 58 13.78 20.81 11.35
CA GLU A 58 13.99 22.18 11.85
C GLU A 58 15.43 22.44 12.34
N ARG A 59 16.23 21.39 12.60
CA ARG A 59 17.63 21.52 13.02
C ARG A 59 18.65 21.61 11.90
N GLY A 60 18.24 21.55 10.63
CA GLY A 60 19.17 21.70 9.51
C GLY A 60 20.16 20.53 9.40
N ALA A 61 21.45 20.82 9.21
CA ALA A 61 22.48 19.80 9.03
C ALA A 61 22.94 19.16 10.35
N GLY A 62 23.33 17.89 10.29
CA GLY A 62 24.01 17.17 11.38
C GLY A 62 25.54 17.16 11.19
N LEU A 63 26.22 16.37 12.01
CA LEU A 63 27.66 16.08 11.88
C LEU A 63 27.94 15.13 10.70
N LYS A 64 27.04 14.17 10.46
CA LYS A 64 27.12 13.17 9.37
C LYS A 64 26.05 13.42 8.32
N ALA A 65 24.81 13.68 8.74
CA ALA A 65 23.68 13.87 7.85
C ALA A 65 23.72 15.27 7.22
N SER A 66 23.60 15.34 5.88
CA SER A 66 23.45 16.63 5.18
C SER A 66 22.23 17.42 5.67
N LYS A 67 21.18 16.72 6.12
CA LYS A 67 20.02 17.26 6.81
C LYS A 67 19.49 16.25 7.82
N LEU A 68 19.25 16.68 9.05
CA LEU A 68 18.55 15.93 10.10
C LEU A 68 17.05 15.88 9.80
N HIS A 69 16.66 15.11 8.78
CA HIS A 69 15.28 15.10 8.27
C HIS A 69 14.93 13.76 7.60
N TYR A 70 13.77 13.19 7.90
CA TYR A 70 13.30 11.92 7.33
C TYR A 70 12.80 12.03 5.90
N LYS A 71 12.50 13.23 5.38
CA LYS A 71 12.12 13.39 3.98
C LYS A 71 13.24 12.94 3.06
N GLY A 72 12.95 11.96 2.22
CA GLY A 72 13.90 11.28 1.33
C GLY A 72 14.47 9.98 1.91
N ALA A 73 14.29 9.72 3.21
CA ALA A 73 14.69 8.45 3.81
C ALA A 73 13.90 7.29 3.21
N VAL A 74 14.50 6.10 3.24
CA VAL A 74 13.93 4.88 2.65
C VAL A 74 13.62 3.86 3.72
N PHE A 75 12.67 2.97 3.43
CA PHE A 75 12.54 1.74 4.21
C PHE A 75 13.51 0.72 3.63
N HIS A 76 14.71 0.66 4.20
CA HIS A 76 15.82 -0.18 3.70
C HIS A 76 15.70 -1.65 4.11
N LYS A 77 14.83 -1.97 5.08
CA LYS A 77 14.60 -3.35 5.51
C LYS A 77 13.12 -3.61 5.82
N VAL A 78 12.56 -4.67 5.27
CA VAL A 78 11.18 -5.13 5.45
C VAL A 78 11.21 -6.61 5.76
N ILE A 79 10.83 -6.98 6.98
CA ILE A 79 10.64 -8.38 7.38
C ILE A 79 9.15 -8.61 7.53
N SER A 80 8.57 -9.33 6.56
CA SER A 80 7.16 -9.68 6.58
C SER A 80 6.78 -10.35 7.91
N GLN A 81 5.63 -9.97 8.46
CA GLN A 81 5.13 -10.46 9.76
C GLN A 81 5.94 -10.06 11.00
N PHE A 82 6.94 -9.20 10.87
CA PHE A 82 7.70 -8.71 12.03
C PHE A 82 7.73 -7.18 12.09
N MET A 83 8.48 -6.52 11.20
CA MET A 83 8.65 -5.07 11.23
C MET A 83 9.11 -4.51 9.87
N ILE A 84 8.97 -3.19 9.73
CA ILE A 84 9.60 -2.40 8.67
C ILE A 84 10.55 -1.39 9.30
N GLN A 85 11.72 -1.20 8.71
CA GLN A 85 12.79 -0.36 9.27
C GLN A 85 13.13 0.77 8.31
N SER A 86 13.32 1.96 8.87
CA SER A 86 13.73 3.17 8.16
C SER A 86 14.60 4.06 9.05
N GLY A 87 14.83 5.30 8.62
CA GLY A 87 15.48 6.34 9.41
C GLY A 87 16.99 6.40 9.30
N ASP A 88 17.60 5.69 8.35
CA ASP A 88 18.98 6.02 7.94
C ASP A 88 18.92 7.25 7.04
N ILE A 89 19.27 8.40 7.61
CA ILE A 89 19.27 9.72 6.96
C ILE A 89 20.68 10.13 6.49
N VAL A 90 21.66 9.24 6.59
CA VAL A 90 23.06 9.49 6.21
C VAL A 90 23.39 8.70 4.95
N ASN A 91 23.24 7.38 4.98
CA ASN A 91 23.59 6.49 3.88
C ASN A 91 22.36 5.93 3.15
N PHE A 92 21.18 6.00 3.78
CA PHE A 92 19.92 5.49 3.22
C PHE A 92 19.92 3.97 2.95
N ASP A 93 20.74 3.21 3.66
CA ASP A 93 20.88 1.75 3.47
C ASP A 93 20.82 0.95 4.79
N GLY A 94 20.75 1.64 5.93
CA GLY A 94 20.68 1.05 7.26
C GLY A 94 22.03 0.92 7.96
N THR A 95 23.13 1.35 7.33
CA THR A 95 24.48 1.27 7.91
C THR A 95 24.83 2.47 8.80
N SER A 96 24.02 3.54 8.77
CA SER A 96 24.32 4.76 9.50
C SER A 96 23.06 5.44 10.05
N GLY A 97 23.25 6.53 10.77
CA GLY A 97 22.20 7.30 11.41
C GLY A 97 22.80 8.41 12.25
N GLU A 98 21.97 9.39 12.57
CA GLU A 98 22.37 10.50 13.43
C GLU A 98 21.17 11.09 14.16
N SER A 99 21.29 11.20 15.49
CA SER A 99 20.25 11.86 16.29
C SER A 99 20.42 13.38 16.28
N ILE A 100 19.39 14.07 16.74
CA ILE A 100 19.45 15.52 16.93
C ILE A 100 20.42 15.96 18.04
N TYR A 101 20.91 15.01 18.83
CA TYR A 101 21.82 15.20 19.95
C TYR A 101 23.28 14.84 19.60
N GLY A 102 23.55 14.42 18.36
CA GLY A 102 24.84 13.90 17.90
C GLY A 102 24.73 12.45 17.39
N PRO A 103 25.85 11.69 17.33
CA PRO A 103 25.85 10.36 16.73
C PRO A 103 24.90 9.37 17.41
N TYR A 104 24.83 9.40 18.75
CA TYR A 104 23.98 8.52 19.55
C TYR A 104 23.39 9.24 20.77
N PHE A 105 22.33 8.66 21.35
CA PHE A 105 21.80 9.01 22.67
C PHE A 105 21.33 7.77 23.44
N ASP A 106 21.13 7.95 24.75
CA ASP A 106 20.84 6.89 25.71
C ASP A 106 19.48 6.21 25.50
N ASP A 107 19.34 4.98 25.99
CA ASP A 107 18.06 4.31 26.14
C ASP A 107 17.27 5.01 27.26
N GLU A 108 16.19 5.71 26.91
CA GLU A 108 15.49 6.56 27.86
C GLU A 108 14.74 5.78 28.95
N ASN A 109 13.95 4.77 28.57
CA ASN A 109 13.43 3.71 29.43
C ASN A 109 12.79 2.58 28.60
N PHE A 110 12.42 1.48 29.25
CA PHE A 110 11.77 0.32 28.62
C PHE A 110 10.39 0.00 29.22
N THR A 111 9.68 1.03 29.67
CA THR A 111 8.37 0.90 30.33
C THR A 111 7.34 0.27 29.39
N LEU A 112 7.27 0.79 28.16
CA LEU A 112 6.39 0.32 27.10
C LEU A 112 6.93 -0.97 26.47
N LYS A 113 6.02 -1.88 26.10
CA LYS A 113 6.36 -3.19 25.54
C LYS A 113 5.93 -3.29 24.08
N HIS A 114 6.59 -4.18 23.35
CA HIS A 114 6.30 -4.48 21.95
C HIS A 114 5.18 -5.52 21.83
N ASP A 115 4.02 -5.23 22.38
CA ASP A 115 2.90 -6.17 22.54
C ASP A 115 1.88 -6.15 21.38
N SER A 116 2.04 -5.23 20.44
CA SER A 116 1.05 -4.97 19.40
C SER A 116 1.69 -4.48 18.10
N ASN A 117 0.87 -4.47 17.03
CA ASN A 117 1.25 -3.90 15.74
C ASN A 117 1.11 -2.37 15.72
N GLY A 118 1.87 -1.73 14.84
CA GLY A 118 1.87 -0.29 14.65
C GLY A 118 2.58 0.48 15.76
N LEU A 119 3.42 -0.15 16.56
CA LEU A 119 4.30 0.53 17.51
C LEU A 119 5.57 1.00 16.81
N LEU A 120 6.06 2.18 17.20
CA LEU A 120 7.36 2.69 16.78
C LEU A 120 8.40 2.40 17.86
N SER A 121 9.57 1.92 17.44
CA SER A 121 10.68 1.64 18.33
C SER A 121 12.02 2.02 17.72
N MET A 122 12.96 2.47 18.55
CA MET A 122 14.30 2.81 18.12
C MET A 122 15.08 1.57 17.69
N VAL A 123 15.90 1.73 16.65
CA VAL A 123 16.97 0.80 16.31
C VAL A 123 18.25 1.27 16.99
N ASN A 124 19.02 0.32 17.53
CA ASN A 124 20.32 0.54 18.12
C ASN A 124 21.35 -0.47 17.57
N GLU A 125 22.61 -0.34 17.95
CA GLU A 125 23.72 -1.17 17.44
C GLU A 125 23.85 -2.53 18.18
N GLY A 126 22.79 -3.00 18.84
CA GLY A 126 22.83 -4.21 19.67
C GLY A 126 23.57 -4.04 20.99
N LYS A 127 23.90 -2.80 21.37
CA LYS A 127 24.46 -2.44 22.69
C LYS A 127 23.68 -1.25 23.28
N PRO A 128 23.58 -1.14 24.61
CA PRO A 128 22.85 -0.05 25.26
C PRO A 128 23.32 1.33 24.80
N ASN A 129 22.41 2.30 24.84
CA ASN A 129 22.67 3.73 24.62
C ASN A 129 23.24 4.05 23.23
N THR A 130 22.74 3.37 22.19
CA THR A 130 23.11 3.64 20.79
C THR A 130 21.94 3.98 19.89
N ASN A 131 20.95 4.68 20.45
CA ASN A 131 19.83 5.21 19.67
C ASN A 131 20.32 6.35 18.78
N SER A 132 19.84 6.42 17.54
CA SER A 132 20.19 7.47 16.58
C SER A 132 18.95 8.00 15.85
N SER A 133 18.89 7.88 14.52
CA SER A 133 17.72 8.23 13.70
C SER A 133 16.93 7.02 13.21
N GLN A 134 17.53 5.81 13.22
CA GLN A 134 16.85 4.63 12.70
C GLN A 134 15.74 4.14 13.63
N PHE A 135 14.64 3.70 13.04
CA PHE A 135 13.46 3.22 13.74
C PHE A 135 12.82 2.04 13.01
N ILE A 136 12.03 1.27 13.76
CA ILE A 136 11.12 0.27 13.20
C ILE A 136 9.66 0.67 13.44
N ILE A 137 8.79 0.15 12.59
CA ILE A 137 7.35 0.05 12.83
C ILE A 137 7.01 -1.44 12.93
N THR A 138 6.43 -1.87 14.05
CA THR A 138 6.02 -3.26 14.23
C THR A 138 4.81 -3.59 13.35
N VAL A 139 4.77 -4.79 12.77
CA VAL A 139 3.56 -5.29 12.08
C VAL A 139 2.89 -6.45 12.81
N GLN A 140 3.59 -7.03 13.78
CA GLN A 140 3.06 -7.94 14.80
C GLN A 140 3.72 -7.62 16.16
N ALA A 141 3.25 -8.28 17.22
CA ALA A 141 3.93 -8.21 18.52
C ALA A 141 5.38 -8.69 18.39
N ALA A 142 6.30 -7.94 18.99
CA ALA A 142 7.74 -8.11 18.86
C ALA A 142 8.40 -8.21 20.25
N MET A 143 7.84 -9.05 21.13
CA MET A 143 8.21 -9.10 22.56
C MET A 143 9.69 -9.40 22.84
N HIS A 144 10.42 -9.99 21.89
CA HIS A 144 11.85 -10.23 22.01
C HIS A 144 12.70 -8.94 21.96
N LEU A 145 12.14 -7.81 21.54
CA LEU A 145 12.76 -6.48 21.60
C LEU A 145 12.51 -5.75 22.93
N ASN A 146 11.77 -6.36 23.85
CA ASN A 146 11.50 -5.77 25.16
C ASN A 146 12.80 -5.63 25.96
N ASN A 147 12.95 -4.47 26.62
CA ASN A 147 14.13 -4.13 27.43
C ASN A 147 15.44 -3.97 26.63
N THR A 148 15.39 -4.05 25.29
CA THR A 148 16.54 -3.80 24.42
C THR A 148 16.32 -2.61 23.50
N ASN A 149 15.08 -2.34 23.11
CA ASN A 149 14.72 -1.24 22.21
C ASN A 149 13.65 -0.34 22.84
N VAL A 150 13.79 0.97 22.66
CA VAL A 150 12.87 1.97 23.23
C VAL A 150 11.65 2.12 22.34
N VAL A 151 10.47 1.73 22.83
CA VAL A 151 9.19 2.05 22.21
C VAL A 151 8.86 3.53 22.48
N PHE A 152 8.54 4.30 21.44
CA PHE A 152 8.37 5.75 21.56
C PHE A 152 7.16 6.33 20.85
N GLY A 153 6.37 5.52 20.14
CA GLY A 153 5.15 6.00 19.51
C GLY A 153 4.26 4.89 18.98
N ARG A 154 3.13 5.27 18.40
CA ARG A 154 2.22 4.35 17.72
C ARG A 154 1.52 5.00 16.53
N ILE A 155 1.11 4.17 15.59
CA ILE A 155 0.27 4.59 14.46
C ILE A 155 -1.16 4.82 14.95
N VAL A 156 -1.66 6.01 14.65
CA VAL A 156 -3.05 6.44 14.90
C VAL A 156 -3.91 6.21 13.65
N LYS A 157 -3.39 6.55 12.46
CA LYS A 157 -4.06 6.37 11.16
C LYS A 157 -3.05 5.93 10.10
N GLY A 158 -3.52 5.26 9.05
CA GLY A 158 -2.66 4.82 7.94
C GLY A 158 -1.98 3.48 8.18
N LYS A 159 -2.53 2.62 9.05
CA LYS A 159 -2.04 1.23 9.25
C LYS A 159 -2.04 0.44 7.93
N GLY A 160 -3.00 0.72 7.05
CA GLY A 160 -3.05 0.10 5.72
C GLY A 160 -1.84 0.42 4.84
N VAL A 161 -1.24 1.61 4.97
CA VAL A 161 -0.01 1.96 4.25
C VAL A 161 1.14 1.08 4.69
N VAL A 162 1.28 0.84 6.00
CA VAL A 162 2.30 -0.07 6.56
C VAL A 162 2.08 -1.51 6.10
N PHE A 163 0.81 -1.97 6.05
CA PHE A 163 0.49 -3.27 5.49
C PHE A 163 0.88 -3.36 4.00
N GLU A 164 0.69 -2.30 3.22
CA GLU A 164 1.09 -2.26 1.81
C GLU A 164 2.61 -2.35 1.63
N ILE A 165 3.39 -1.64 2.47
CA ILE A 165 4.86 -1.76 2.53
C ILE A 165 5.29 -3.21 2.79
N CYS A 166 4.66 -3.90 3.73
CA CYS A 166 5.01 -5.28 4.08
C CYS A 166 4.73 -6.32 3.00
N ASN A 167 3.91 -5.98 2.00
CA ASN A 167 3.61 -6.86 0.86
C ASN A 167 4.50 -6.59 -0.35
N VAL A 168 5.42 -5.61 -0.27
CA VAL A 168 6.40 -5.39 -1.32
C VAL A 168 7.37 -6.58 -1.36
N PRO A 169 7.63 -7.17 -2.54
CA PRO A 169 8.63 -8.23 -2.67
C PRO A 169 10.01 -7.78 -2.17
N THR A 170 10.71 -8.66 -1.47
CA THR A 170 12.04 -8.38 -0.90
C THR A 170 13.07 -9.39 -1.38
N GLU A 171 14.31 -8.94 -1.52
CA GLU A 171 15.50 -9.80 -1.63
C GLU A 171 16.37 -9.62 -0.39
N LYS A 172 16.55 -10.67 0.41
CA LYS A 172 17.30 -10.61 1.69
C LYS A 172 16.80 -9.48 2.61
N ASP A 173 15.48 -9.40 2.79
CA ASP A 173 14.76 -8.36 3.55
C ASP A 173 14.84 -6.94 2.95
N ILE A 174 15.51 -6.73 1.82
CA ILE A 174 15.58 -5.42 1.15
C ILE A 174 14.44 -5.34 0.12
N PRO A 175 13.57 -4.32 0.17
CA PRO A 175 12.51 -4.16 -0.83
C PRO A 175 13.07 -4.05 -2.26
N ILE A 176 12.47 -4.79 -3.20
CA ILE A 176 12.81 -4.70 -4.63
C ILE A 176 12.42 -3.33 -5.18
N ASP A 177 11.20 -2.88 -4.88
CA ASP A 177 10.75 -1.53 -5.20
C ASP A 177 11.19 -0.57 -4.10
N LYS A 178 11.77 0.57 -4.48
CA LYS A 178 12.19 1.60 -3.53
C LYS A 178 10.98 2.15 -2.77
N ILE A 179 11.02 2.06 -1.44
CA ILE A 179 10.00 2.62 -0.55
C ILE A 179 10.59 3.84 0.14
N SER A 180 9.97 5.02 -0.02
CA SER A 180 10.53 6.28 0.48
C SER A 180 9.51 7.13 1.24
N ILE A 181 10.00 7.84 2.24
CA ILE A 181 9.27 8.91 2.93
C ILE A 181 9.40 10.16 2.05
N VAL A 182 8.36 10.45 1.27
CA VAL A 182 8.36 11.57 0.30
C VAL A 182 8.06 12.91 0.95
N ASP A 183 7.39 12.90 2.09
CA ASP A 183 7.21 14.07 2.95
C ASP A 183 7.00 13.64 4.40
N CYS A 184 7.27 14.53 5.34
CA CYS A 184 7.02 14.30 6.75
C CYS A 184 6.93 15.63 7.50
N GLY A 185 6.36 15.60 8.69
CA GLY A 185 6.22 16.79 9.52
C GLY A 185 5.43 16.53 10.79
N GLU A 186 5.19 17.60 11.52
CA GLU A 186 4.36 17.63 12.72
C GLU A 186 2.98 18.21 12.39
N LEU A 187 1.94 17.64 12.97
CA LEU A 187 0.57 18.15 12.91
C LEU A 187 0.26 18.92 14.20
N LYS A 188 -0.26 20.13 14.06
CA LYS A 188 -0.72 20.90 15.22
C LYS A 188 -2.09 20.43 15.67
N LYS A 189 -2.39 20.65 16.96
CA LYS A 189 -3.69 20.35 17.53
C LYS A 189 -4.80 21.04 16.73
N GLY A 190 -5.77 20.25 16.27
CA GLY A 190 -6.91 20.73 15.48
C GLY A 190 -6.65 20.80 13.96
N GLU A 191 -5.44 20.54 13.49
CA GLU A 191 -5.20 20.37 12.05
C GLU A 191 -5.82 19.05 11.54
N SER A 192 -6.25 19.05 10.28
CA SER A 192 -6.71 17.83 9.62
C SER A 192 -5.58 16.80 9.52
N TRP A 193 -5.93 15.52 9.64
CA TRP A 193 -5.01 14.42 9.38
C TRP A 193 -4.45 14.46 7.94
N GLY A 194 -5.19 15.06 7.00
CA GLY A 194 -4.80 15.14 5.59
C GLY A 194 -4.67 13.76 4.95
N LEU A 195 -5.62 12.86 5.27
CA LEU A 195 -5.67 11.51 4.70
C LEU A 195 -6.47 11.48 3.41
N GLU A 196 -7.40 12.42 3.25
CA GLU A 196 -8.31 12.53 2.13
C GLU A 196 -7.56 12.86 0.83
N GLU A 197 -8.08 12.34 -0.28
CA GLU A 197 -7.57 12.72 -1.60
C GLU A 197 -7.99 14.15 -1.94
N ASN A 198 -7.05 14.90 -2.54
CA ASN A 198 -7.27 16.29 -2.95
C ASN A 198 -6.69 16.54 -4.35
N ASP A 199 -7.03 15.63 -5.28
CA ASP A 199 -6.60 15.67 -6.67
C ASP A 199 -7.58 16.42 -7.60
N GLY A 200 -8.59 17.06 -7.02
CA GLY A 200 -9.65 17.78 -7.73
C GLY A 200 -10.76 16.88 -8.30
N SER A 201 -10.74 15.57 -8.03
CA SER A 201 -11.84 14.66 -8.36
C SER A 201 -12.89 14.57 -7.25
N GLU A 202 -14.00 13.89 -7.52
CA GLU A 202 -15.01 13.57 -6.49
C GLU A 202 -14.55 12.49 -5.51
N ASP A 203 -13.39 11.88 -5.73
CA ASP A 203 -12.75 11.03 -4.74
C ASP A 203 -12.10 11.89 -3.67
N VAL A 204 -12.85 12.14 -2.60
CA VAL A 204 -12.41 12.88 -1.39
C VAL A 204 -12.19 11.93 -0.20
N TYR A 205 -12.19 10.62 -0.45
CA TYR A 205 -12.18 9.61 0.61
C TYR A 205 -10.75 9.25 1.01
N THR A 206 -10.55 8.70 2.20
CA THR A 206 -9.22 8.22 2.63
C THR A 206 -8.76 7.01 1.79
N PRO A 207 -7.45 6.78 1.59
CA PRO A 207 -6.92 5.62 0.85
C PRO A 207 -7.37 4.26 1.38
N TRP A 208 -7.69 4.18 2.67
CA TRP A 208 -8.12 2.99 3.40
C TRP A 208 -9.45 3.25 4.12
N PRO A 209 -10.49 2.45 3.86
CA PRO A 209 -11.83 2.68 4.42
C PRO A 209 -11.87 2.58 5.95
N GLU A 210 -10.95 1.84 6.58
CA GLU A 210 -10.83 1.75 8.04
C GLU A 210 -10.43 3.08 8.70
N ASP A 211 -9.73 3.95 7.96
CA ASP A 211 -9.34 5.27 8.46
C ASP A 211 -10.44 6.32 8.25
N TRP A 212 -11.45 6.03 7.41
CA TRP A 212 -12.53 6.96 7.09
C TRP A 212 -13.60 7.00 8.17
N ASP A 213 -13.85 8.19 8.70
CA ASP A 213 -14.98 8.44 9.61
C ASP A 213 -16.26 8.71 8.82
N TYR A 214 -16.91 7.63 8.38
CA TYR A 214 -18.17 7.74 7.63
C TYR A 214 -19.34 8.27 8.48
N SER A 215 -19.23 8.24 9.82
CA SER A 215 -20.32 8.65 10.73
C SER A 215 -20.65 10.14 10.60
N GLN A 216 -19.68 10.94 10.16
CA GLN A 216 -19.85 12.36 9.84
C GLN A 216 -20.75 12.59 8.60
N HIS A 217 -20.92 11.57 7.77
CA HIS A 217 -21.67 11.68 6.51
C HIS A 217 -23.01 10.95 6.56
N VAL A 218 -23.08 9.83 7.27
CA VAL A 218 -24.28 8.98 7.34
C VAL A 218 -24.48 8.39 8.73
N ASN A 219 -25.72 8.40 9.20
CA ASN A 219 -26.08 7.78 10.49
C ASN A 219 -26.05 6.24 10.43
N LYS A 220 -26.32 5.67 9.25
CA LYS A 220 -26.28 4.22 9.00
C LYS A 220 -25.74 3.96 7.61
N LEU A 221 -24.85 2.97 7.50
CA LEU A 221 -24.33 2.54 6.22
C LEU A 221 -25.41 1.82 5.40
N THR A 222 -25.40 2.10 4.10
CA THR A 222 -26.19 1.41 3.08
C THR A 222 -25.27 1.00 1.94
N HIS A 223 -25.60 -0.11 1.28
CA HIS A 223 -24.90 -0.57 0.09
C HIS A 223 -25.05 0.47 -1.01
N LYS A 224 -26.22 1.11 -1.12
CA LYS A 224 -26.43 2.21 -2.07
C LYS A 224 -25.47 3.38 -1.85
N PHE A 225 -25.27 3.81 -0.61
CA PHE A 225 -24.30 4.88 -0.30
C PHE A 225 -22.87 4.46 -0.62
N MET A 226 -22.48 3.26 -0.21
CA MET A 226 -21.14 2.75 -0.50
C MET A 226 -20.90 2.53 -1.99
N GLU A 227 -21.93 2.15 -2.75
CA GLU A 227 -21.85 2.05 -4.21
C GLU A 227 -21.52 3.41 -4.84
N ASP A 228 -22.13 4.49 -4.37
CA ASP A 228 -21.83 5.87 -4.83
C ASP A 228 -20.38 6.26 -4.53
N VAL A 229 -19.91 6.01 -3.29
CA VAL A 229 -18.53 6.23 -2.87
C VAL A 229 -17.56 5.47 -3.78
N ILE A 230 -17.80 4.18 -4.00
CA ILE A 230 -16.94 3.33 -4.83
C ILE A 230 -16.95 3.79 -6.29
N LYS A 231 -18.10 4.25 -6.82
CA LYS A 231 -18.20 4.80 -8.17
C LYS A 231 -17.37 6.06 -8.33
N LYS A 232 -17.42 7.00 -7.38
CA LYS A 232 -16.58 8.22 -7.38
C LYS A 232 -15.10 7.90 -7.43
N ILE A 233 -14.64 6.95 -6.59
CA ILE A 233 -13.25 6.49 -6.60
C ILE A 233 -12.88 5.85 -7.96
N LYS A 234 -13.74 4.98 -8.48
CA LYS A 234 -13.56 4.34 -9.79
C LYS A 234 -13.51 5.37 -10.92
N ASP A 235 -14.38 6.38 -10.90
CA ASP A 235 -14.47 7.39 -11.94
C ASP A 235 -13.27 8.35 -11.90
N SER A 236 -12.73 8.64 -10.72
CA SER A 236 -11.39 9.26 -10.59
C SER A 236 -10.30 8.41 -11.26
N GLY A 237 -10.31 7.10 -11.04
CA GLY A 237 -9.43 6.15 -11.74
C GLY A 237 -9.57 6.17 -13.27
N ASN A 238 -10.81 6.29 -13.78
CA ASN A 238 -11.08 6.45 -15.21
C ASN A 238 -10.45 7.75 -15.76
N GLY A 239 -10.53 8.84 -14.99
CA GLY A 239 -9.89 10.12 -15.34
C GLY A 239 -8.38 9.97 -15.52
N TYR A 240 -7.69 9.28 -14.61
CA TYR A 240 -6.26 8.99 -14.74
C TYR A 240 -5.95 8.04 -15.90
N PHE A 241 -6.80 7.03 -16.13
CA PHE A 241 -6.62 6.08 -17.22
C PHE A 241 -6.65 6.77 -18.59
N VAL A 242 -7.62 7.67 -18.82
CA VAL A 242 -7.73 8.45 -20.07
C VAL A 242 -6.51 9.33 -20.29
N LYS A 243 -5.95 9.89 -19.22
CA LYS A 243 -4.69 10.67 -19.25
C LYS A 243 -3.43 9.80 -19.39
N GLN A 244 -3.57 8.48 -19.54
CA GLN A 244 -2.49 7.50 -19.60
C GLN A 244 -1.58 7.50 -18.34
N ASN A 245 -2.06 8.07 -17.23
CA ASN A 245 -1.40 7.96 -15.94
C ASN A 245 -1.84 6.65 -15.28
N TYR A 246 -1.20 5.56 -15.71
CA TYR A 246 -1.54 4.21 -15.27
C TYR A 246 -1.19 3.93 -13.81
N VAL A 247 -0.23 4.67 -13.22
CA VAL A 247 0.14 4.54 -11.81
C VAL A 247 -1.04 4.98 -10.92
N ASP A 248 -1.56 6.19 -11.15
CA ASP A 248 -2.69 6.69 -10.37
C ASP A 248 -4.00 5.97 -10.73
N ALA A 249 -4.21 5.59 -11.99
CA ALA A 249 -5.37 4.76 -12.36
C ALA A 249 -5.37 3.43 -11.58
N ASN A 250 -4.21 2.74 -11.51
CA ASN A 250 -4.06 1.53 -10.70
C ASN A 250 -4.39 1.80 -9.23
N ARG A 251 -3.81 2.85 -8.64
CA ARG A 251 -4.01 3.26 -7.24
C ARG A 251 -5.50 3.46 -6.93
N LYS A 252 -6.23 4.20 -7.77
CA LYS A 252 -7.67 4.46 -7.60
C LYS A 252 -8.52 3.21 -7.75
N TYR A 253 -8.29 2.37 -8.75
CA TYR A 253 -9.07 1.14 -8.88
C TYR A 253 -8.80 0.14 -7.74
N ARG A 254 -7.56 0.06 -7.24
CA ARG A 254 -7.23 -0.73 -6.03
C ARG A 254 -7.98 -0.19 -4.81
N LYS A 255 -7.99 1.13 -4.63
CA LYS A 255 -8.75 1.80 -3.57
C LYS A 255 -10.25 1.49 -3.67
N ALA A 256 -10.85 1.61 -4.85
CA ALA A 256 -12.26 1.26 -5.06
C ALA A 256 -12.57 -0.20 -4.70
N LEU A 257 -11.69 -1.14 -5.07
CA LEU A 257 -11.83 -2.55 -4.71
C LEU A 257 -11.65 -2.80 -3.21
N ARG A 258 -10.77 -2.05 -2.53
CA ARG A 258 -10.65 -2.07 -1.07
C ARG A 258 -11.95 -1.64 -0.40
N TYR A 259 -12.53 -0.52 -0.84
CA TYR A 259 -13.82 -0.03 -0.32
C TYR A 259 -14.96 -1.04 -0.57
N TYR A 260 -15.01 -1.65 -1.75
CA TYR A 260 -15.96 -2.72 -2.05
C TYR A 260 -15.80 -3.92 -1.10
N THR A 261 -14.57 -4.36 -0.87
CA THR A 261 -14.26 -5.50 0.00
C THR A 261 -14.61 -5.19 1.45
N TRP A 262 -14.31 -3.97 1.90
CA TRP A 262 -14.65 -3.49 3.24
C TRP A 262 -16.16 -3.41 3.43
N MET A 263 -16.90 -2.84 2.48
CA MET A 263 -18.37 -2.78 2.48
C MET A 263 -18.96 -4.19 2.59
N SER A 264 -18.45 -5.14 1.81
CA SER A 264 -18.97 -6.52 1.78
C SER A 264 -18.78 -7.29 3.09
N LYS A 265 -17.92 -6.80 3.99
CA LYS A 265 -17.67 -7.38 5.32
C LYS A 265 -18.50 -6.71 6.43
N GLN A 266 -19.19 -5.61 6.14
CA GLN A 266 -19.98 -4.90 7.14
C GLN A 266 -21.23 -5.70 7.50
N LYS A 267 -21.42 -5.96 8.80
CA LYS A 267 -22.57 -6.72 9.31
C LYS A 267 -23.82 -5.86 9.51
N ASN A 268 -23.65 -4.55 9.66
CA ASN A 268 -24.71 -3.60 10.05
C ASN A 268 -25.15 -2.71 8.87
N MET A 269 -25.34 -3.31 7.71
CA MET A 269 -25.88 -2.61 6.53
C MET A 269 -27.40 -2.54 6.64
N SER A 270 -27.97 -1.35 6.40
CA SER A 270 -29.42 -1.12 6.57
C SER A 270 -30.28 -1.51 5.37
N ASP A 271 -29.66 -1.87 4.25
CA ASP A 271 -30.28 -2.39 3.02
C ASP A 271 -29.67 -3.74 2.61
N THR A 272 -30.34 -4.44 1.70
CA THR A 272 -29.92 -5.76 1.21
C THR A 272 -28.90 -5.63 0.08
N PHE A 273 -27.89 -6.51 0.06
CA PHE A 273 -26.96 -6.64 -1.06
C PHE A 273 -27.71 -7.03 -2.35
N TYR A 274 -27.42 -6.36 -3.47
CA TYR A 274 -28.12 -6.56 -4.75
C TYR A 274 -27.16 -6.81 -5.93
N ALA A 275 -27.69 -7.44 -6.98
CA ALA A 275 -26.92 -7.99 -8.10
C ALA A 275 -25.98 -6.99 -8.78
N SER A 276 -26.37 -5.71 -8.93
CA SER A 276 -25.51 -4.73 -9.62
C SER A 276 -24.23 -4.36 -8.85
N LEU A 277 -24.11 -4.71 -7.56
CA LEU A 277 -22.84 -4.61 -6.82
C LEU A 277 -21.83 -5.64 -7.30
N VAL A 278 -22.29 -6.81 -7.74
CA VAL A 278 -21.44 -7.80 -8.40
C VAL A 278 -20.88 -7.22 -9.70
N ASP A 279 -21.73 -6.60 -10.52
CA ASP A 279 -21.31 -5.93 -11.76
C ASP A 279 -20.28 -4.83 -11.51
N LEU A 280 -20.44 -4.07 -10.41
CA LEU A 280 -19.45 -3.08 -9.99
C LEU A 280 -18.11 -3.75 -9.67
N LYS A 281 -18.09 -4.85 -8.89
CA LYS A 281 -16.85 -5.60 -8.61
C LYS A 281 -16.18 -6.08 -9.89
N LEU A 282 -16.93 -6.70 -10.80
CA LEU A 282 -16.40 -7.19 -12.08
C LEU A 282 -15.82 -6.04 -12.91
N THR A 283 -16.49 -4.89 -12.92
CA THR A 283 -15.99 -3.68 -13.58
C THR A 283 -14.66 -3.20 -12.99
N LEU A 284 -14.52 -3.20 -11.65
CA LEU A 284 -13.27 -2.82 -10.99
C LEU A 284 -12.12 -3.76 -11.34
N LEU A 285 -12.36 -5.08 -11.27
CA LEU A 285 -11.37 -6.10 -11.64
C LEU A 285 -10.95 -5.98 -13.11
N LEU A 286 -11.91 -5.76 -14.00
CA LEU A 286 -11.66 -5.51 -15.41
C LEU A 286 -10.82 -4.24 -15.60
N ASN A 287 -11.14 -3.13 -14.94
CA ASN A 287 -10.37 -1.90 -15.05
C ASN A 287 -8.93 -2.06 -14.53
N LEU A 288 -8.74 -2.77 -13.42
CA LEU A 288 -7.42 -3.16 -12.93
C LEU A 288 -6.67 -4.00 -13.96
N ALA A 289 -7.30 -5.02 -14.55
CA ALA A 289 -6.68 -5.84 -15.58
C ALA A 289 -6.26 -5.02 -16.81
N ALA A 290 -7.05 -4.02 -17.20
CA ALA A 290 -6.71 -3.11 -18.29
C ALA A 290 -5.47 -2.27 -17.97
N VAL A 291 -5.37 -1.73 -16.76
CA VAL A 291 -4.21 -0.97 -16.30
C VAL A 291 -2.97 -1.85 -16.22
N ARG A 292 -3.08 -3.05 -15.63
CA ARG A 292 -1.96 -3.98 -15.49
C ARG A 292 -1.43 -4.45 -16.84
N LEU A 293 -2.29 -4.58 -17.83
CA LEU A 293 -1.87 -4.87 -19.21
C LEU A 293 -1.04 -3.73 -19.80
N LYS A 294 -1.40 -2.46 -19.53
CA LYS A 294 -0.60 -1.29 -19.95
C LYS A 294 0.73 -1.20 -19.21
N GLN A 295 0.77 -1.64 -17.95
CA GLN A 295 1.98 -1.74 -17.14
C GLN A 295 2.84 -2.98 -17.45
N LYS A 296 2.38 -3.86 -18.35
CA LYS A 296 3.04 -5.13 -18.74
C LYS A 296 3.17 -6.14 -17.59
N ASP A 297 2.34 -6.01 -16.56
CA ASP A 297 2.23 -6.96 -15.44
C ASP A 297 1.28 -8.10 -15.82
N TYR A 298 1.71 -8.93 -16.77
CA TYR A 298 0.84 -9.92 -17.43
C TYR A 298 0.36 -11.02 -16.47
N ARG A 299 1.19 -11.41 -15.49
CA ARG A 299 0.77 -12.39 -14.47
C ARG A 299 -0.40 -11.84 -13.67
N LYS A 300 -0.35 -10.58 -13.24
CA LYS A 300 -1.46 -9.97 -12.51
C LYS A 300 -2.71 -9.79 -13.36
N VAL A 301 -2.57 -9.52 -14.67
CA VAL A 301 -3.71 -9.51 -15.60
C VAL A 301 -4.42 -10.86 -15.59
N ILE A 302 -3.67 -11.97 -15.63
CA ILE A 302 -4.24 -13.32 -15.63
C ILE A 302 -5.01 -13.57 -14.33
N ASP A 303 -4.43 -13.26 -13.17
CA ASP A 303 -5.10 -13.42 -11.87
C ASP A 303 -6.43 -12.66 -11.80
N LEU A 304 -6.41 -11.38 -12.20
CA LEU A 304 -7.60 -10.52 -12.17
C LEU A 304 -8.68 -11.01 -13.15
N CYS A 305 -8.29 -11.46 -14.34
CA CYS A 305 -9.24 -12.01 -15.31
C CYS A 305 -9.80 -13.36 -14.85
N ASN A 306 -9.00 -14.20 -14.20
CA ASN A 306 -9.47 -15.45 -13.60
C ASN A 306 -10.54 -15.18 -12.54
N GLU A 307 -10.34 -14.18 -11.67
CA GLU A 307 -11.34 -13.82 -10.67
C GLU A 307 -12.67 -13.36 -11.30
N VAL A 308 -12.61 -12.60 -12.39
CA VAL A 308 -13.82 -12.23 -13.17
C VAL A 308 -14.50 -13.48 -13.74
N LEU A 309 -13.73 -14.38 -14.33
CA LEU A 309 -14.23 -15.58 -15.02
C LEU A 309 -14.77 -16.66 -14.08
N VAL A 310 -14.41 -16.63 -12.79
CA VAL A 310 -15.08 -17.44 -11.76
C VAL A 310 -16.54 -17.02 -11.58
N THR A 311 -16.83 -15.72 -11.74
CA THR A 311 -18.19 -15.18 -11.56
C THR A 311 -18.97 -15.14 -12.88
N ASP A 312 -18.32 -14.72 -13.96
CA ASP A 312 -18.87 -14.63 -15.31
C ASP A 312 -17.90 -15.29 -16.29
N ASN A 313 -18.04 -16.60 -16.48
CA ASN A 313 -17.13 -17.41 -17.30
C ASN A 313 -17.17 -17.08 -18.81
N MET A 314 -18.17 -16.33 -19.27
CA MET A 314 -18.31 -15.87 -20.64
C MET A 314 -17.93 -14.40 -20.81
N ASN A 315 -17.30 -13.78 -19.80
CA ASN A 315 -16.92 -12.37 -19.88
C ASN A 315 -15.89 -12.13 -21.00
N SER A 316 -16.35 -11.59 -22.13
CA SER A 316 -15.50 -11.40 -23.32
C SER A 316 -14.31 -10.48 -23.06
N LYS A 317 -14.46 -9.47 -22.19
CA LYS A 317 -13.37 -8.54 -21.84
C LYS A 317 -12.28 -9.22 -21.01
N ALA A 318 -12.65 -10.07 -20.06
CA ALA A 318 -11.70 -10.82 -19.25
C ALA A 318 -10.95 -11.86 -20.10
N LEU A 319 -11.67 -12.66 -20.89
CA LEU A 319 -11.07 -13.64 -21.80
C LEU A 319 -10.09 -12.95 -22.77
N PHE A 320 -10.50 -11.84 -23.38
CA PHE A 320 -9.64 -11.12 -24.33
C PHE A 320 -8.34 -10.62 -23.68
N ARG A 321 -8.43 -9.98 -22.51
CA ARG A 321 -7.26 -9.45 -21.78
C ARG A 321 -6.36 -10.56 -21.25
N ARG A 322 -6.95 -11.67 -20.77
CA ARG A 322 -6.19 -12.85 -20.34
C ARG A 322 -5.46 -13.50 -21.53
N GLY A 323 -6.11 -13.59 -22.68
CA GLY A 323 -5.49 -14.05 -23.92
C GLY A 323 -4.30 -13.19 -24.38
N GLN A 324 -4.42 -11.86 -24.27
CA GLN A 324 -3.32 -10.92 -24.52
C GLN A 324 -2.16 -11.10 -23.53
N ALA A 325 -2.46 -11.33 -22.25
CA ALA A 325 -1.46 -11.57 -21.21
C ALA A 325 -0.70 -12.89 -21.44
N TYR A 326 -1.41 -13.99 -21.70
CA TYR A 326 -0.79 -15.28 -22.04
C TYR A 326 0.12 -15.18 -23.26
N THR A 327 -0.37 -14.53 -24.32
CA THR A 327 0.45 -14.27 -25.53
C THR A 327 1.74 -13.53 -25.19
N SER A 328 1.66 -12.52 -24.31
CA SER A 328 2.81 -11.72 -23.91
C SER A 328 3.81 -12.47 -23.01
N LEU A 329 3.36 -13.57 -22.39
CA LEU A 329 4.20 -14.51 -21.65
C LEU A 329 4.69 -15.69 -22.51
N ASN A 330 4.47 -15.63 -23.83
CA ASN A 330 4.75 -16.72 -24.78
C ASN A 330 3.93 -18.00 -24.56
N GLU A 331 2.83 -17.92 -23.79
CA GLU A 331 1.89 -19.02 -23.56
C GLU A 331 0.84 -19.06 -24.69
N TYR A 332 1.31 -19.17 -25.94
CA TYR A 332 0.50 -18.95 -27.14
C TYR A 332 -0.75 -19.84 -27.23
N LYS A 333 -0.65 -21.11 -26.83
CA LYS A 333 -1.78 -22.04 -26.83
C LYS A 333 -2.92 -21.60 -25.91
N LEU A 334 -2.59 -21.10 -24.72
CA LEU A 334 -3.56 -20.56 -23.77
C LEU A 334 -4.14 -19.24 -24.28
N GLY A 335 -3.29 -18.38 -24.85
CA GLY A 335 -3.71 -17.15 -25.50
C GLY A 335 -4.73 -17.38 -26.62
N LEU A 336 -4.43 -18.31 -27.53
CA LEU A 336 -5.33 -18.68 -28.64
C LEU A 336 -6.64 -19.29 -28.14
N LYS A 337 -6.59 -20.15 -27.11
CA LYS A 337 -7.80 -20.74 -26.52
C LYS A 337 -8.79 -19.65 -26.08
N ASP A 338 -8.32 -18.67 -25.32
CA ASP A 338 -9.16 -17.57 -24.87
C ASP A 338 -9.64 -16.70 -26.05
N LEU A 339 -8.76 -16.32 -26.98
CA LEU A 339 -9.13 -15.48 -28.12
C LEU A 339 -10.16 -16.16 -29.04
N PHE A 340 -10.07 -17.47 -29.26
CA PHE A 340 -11.09 -18.22 -30.00
C PHE A 340 -12.42 -18.25 -29.27
N GLN A 341 -12.42 -18.40 -27.95
CA GLN A 341 -13.63 -18.32 -27.15
C GLN A 341 -14.29 -16.93 -27.26
N VAL A 342 -13.49 -15.86 -27.20
CA VAL A 342 -14.00 -14.49 -27.44
C VAL A 342 -14.58 -14.37 -28.85
N PHE A 343 -13.88 -14.85 -29.88
CA PHE A 343 -14.37 -14.79 -31.25
C PHE A 343 -15.69 -15.54 -31.45
N HIS A 344 -15.89 -16.66 -30.75
CA HIS A 344 -17.15 -17.40 -30.77
C HIS A 344 -18.30 -16.61 -30.11
N LEU A 345 -18.01 -15.91 -29.00
CA LEU A 345 -18.98 -15.12 -28.25
C LEU A 345 -19.37 -13.82 -28.96
N CYS A 346 -18.37 -13.11 -29.50
CA CYS A 346 -18.54 -11.84 -30.17
C CYS A 346 -17.61 -11.77 -31.40
N PRO A 347 -18.04 -12.33 -32.55
CA PRO A 347 -17.23 -12.32 -33.77
C PRO A 347 -16.92 -10.89 -34.22
N ASP A 348 -15.65 -10.51 -34.20
CA ASP A 348 -15.18 -9.19 -34.64
C ASP A 348 -13.87 -9.29 -35.44
N LYS A 349 -13.69 -8.36 -36.38
CA LYS A 349 -12.52 -8.32 -37.28
C LYS A 349 -11.22 -8.07 -36.50
N ALA A 350 -11.24 -7.27 -35.43
CA ALA A 350 -10.06 -7.00 -34.62
C ALA A 350 -9.64 -8.24 -33.83
N ILE A 351 -10.58 -9.02 -33.30
CA ILE A 351 -10.28 -10.30 -32.62
C ILE A 351 -9.65 -11.29 -33.60
N LEU A 352 -10.20 -11.41 -34.81
CA LEU A 352 -9.64 -12.29 -35.84
C LEU A 352 -8.22 -11.87 -36.25
N GLN A 353 -7.95 -10.56 -36.32
CA GLN A 353 -6.60 -10.05 -36.58
C GLN A 353 -5.63 -10.40 -35.45
N GLU A 354 -6.05 -10.28 -34.19
CA GLU A 354 -5.22 -10.66 -33.05
C GLU A 354 -4.94 -12.18 -33.07
N ILE A 355 -5.93 -13.03 -33.33
CA ILE A 355 -5.72 -14.49 -33.48
C ILE A 355 -4.67 -14.80 -34.55
N LYS A 356 -4.76 -14.15 -35.73
CA LYS A 356 -3.80 -14.35 -36.83
C LYS A 356 -2.39 -13.92 -36.40
N LYS A 357 -2.27 -12.82 -35.67
CA LYS A 357 -0.99 -12.35 -35.12
C LYS A 357 -0.40 -13.35 -34.14
N VAL A 358 -1.19 -13.86 -33.18
CA VAL A 358 -0.71 -14.86 -32.20
C VAL A 358 -0.26 -16.15 -32.89
N LYS A 359 -1.02 -16.66 -33.87
CA LYS A 359 -0.61 -17.84 -34.67
C LYS A 359 0.72 -17.63 -35.39
N LYS A 360 0.95 -16.44 -35.94
CA LYS A 360 2.23 -16.12 -36.59
C LYS A 360 3.39 -16.13 -35.58
N MET A 361 3.17 -15.61 -34.38
CA MET A 361 4.17 -15.63 -33.30
C MET A 361 4.47 -17.06 -32.83
N GLU A 362 3.44 -17.89 -32.64
CA GLU A 362 3.58 -19.29 -32.26
C GLU A 362 4.41 -20.08 -33.29
N ASN A 363 4.09 -19.95 -34.58
CA ASN A 363 4.83 -20.63 -35.65
C ASN A 363 6.30 -20.21 -35.68
N PHE A 364 6.57 -18.91 -35.55
CA PHE A 364 7.94 -18.39 -35.51
C PHE A 364 8.72 -18.94 -34.30
N TYR A 365 8.08 -19.02 -33.13
CA TYR A 365 8.69 -19.60 -31.94
C TYR A 365 9.02 -21.09 -32.13
N LEU A 366 8.11 -21.88 -32.72
CA LEU A 366 8.33 -23.30 -33.00
C LEU A 366 9.47 -23.53 -34.00
N GLU A 367 9.62 -22.66 -35.00
CA GLU A 367 10.76 -22.70 -35.93
C GLU A 367 12.09 -22.39 -35.22
N LEU A 368 12.13 -21.38 -34.35
CA LEU A 368 13.31 -21.07 -33.53
C LEU A 368 13.68 -22.22 -32.59
N GLU A 369 12.70 -22.81 -31.93
CA GLU A 369 12.90 -23.96 -31.02
C GLU A 369 13.50 -25.15 -31.79
N LYS A 370 12.93 -25.47 -32.95
CA LYS A 370 13.45 -26.54 -33.83
C LYS A 370 14.89 -26.30 -34.25
N THR A 371 15.22 -25.08 -34.68
CA THR A 371 16.59 -24.74 -35.10
C THR A 371 17.58 -24.71 -33.93
N THR A 372 17.15 -24.29 -32.75
CA THR A 372 17.99 -24.28 -31.53
C THR A 372 18.31 -25.70 -31.08
N TYR A 373 17.30 -26.59 -31.01
CA TYR A 373 17.53 -28.00 -30.68
C TYR A 373 18.44 -28.69 -31.68
N GLN A 374 18.30 -28.41 -32.97
CA GLN A 374 19.20 -28.94 -33.99
C GLN A 374 20.68 -28.55 -33.75
N ARG A 375 20.95 -27.36 -33.21
CA ARG A 375 22.32 -26.90 -32.90
C ARG A 375 22.86 -27.39 -31.56
N MET A 376 22.02 -27.81 -30.62
CA MET A 376 22.48 -28.26 -29.30
C MET A 376 23.06 -29.68 -29.31
N PHE A 377 22.75 -30.48 -30.33
CA PHE A 377 23.20 -31.88 -30.45
C PHE A 377 24.24 -32.10 -31.58
N HIS A 378 24.78 -31.01 -32.14
CA HIS A 378 25.93 -30.97 -33.03
C HIS A 378 27.05 -30.21 -32.34
#